data_AF-A0A2G6MWR1-F1
#
_entry.id   AF-A0A2G6MWR1-F1
#
_cell.length_a   1.000
_cell.length_b   1.000
_cell.length_c   1.000
_cell.angle_alpha   90.00
_cell.angle_beta   90.00
_cell.angle_gamma   90.00
#
_symmetry.space_group_name_H-M   'P 1'
#
loop_
_entity.id
_entity.type
_entity.pdbx_description
1 polymer ?
#
loop_
_entity_poly.entity_id
_entity_poly.type
_entity_poly.pdbx_seq_one_letter_code
_entity_poly.pdbx_strand_id
1 'polypeptide(L)'
;METSPLIPVRMLNEYVYCPRLAYMMWVQGEFAHSADTVEGAIKHKRVDKGGGKLPDKAANEEDRIHARSVYLSSEMLGITAKID
;
A
#
# COMPACT_ATOMS: atom_id res chain seq x y z
N MET A 1 -10.58 14.83 19.91
CA MET A 1 -9.77 15.07 18.70
C MET A 1 -10.25 14.10 17.66
N GLU A 2 -10.64 14.57 16.48
CA GLU A 2 -10.88 13.67 15.35
C GLU A 2 -9.60 12.90 15.02
N THR A 3 -9.69 11.58 14.97
CA THR A 3 -8.62 10.74 14.45
C THR A 3 -8.66 10.77 12.93
N SER A 4 -7.78 11.55 12.33
CA SER A 4 -7.54 11.52 10.89
C SER A 4 -7.12 10.11 10.45
N PRO A 5 -7.59 9.60 9.31
CA PRO A 5 -7.17 8.30 8.81
C PRO A 5 -5.68 8.28 8.48
N LEU A 6 -5.03 7.11 8.62
CA LEU A 6 -3.65 6.92 8.21
C LEU A 6 -3.50 7.17 6.70
N ILE A 7 -2.45 7.92 6.33
CA ILE A 7 -2.17 8.27 4.94
C ILE A 7 -1.64 7.03 4.21
N PRO A 8 -2.26 6.62 3.08
CA PRO A 8 -1.68 5.57 2.25
C PRO A 8 -0.32 6.01 1.70
N VAL A 9 0.73 5.19 1.82
CA VAL A 9 2.08 5.52 1.33
C VAL A 9 2.08 5.87 -0.17
N ARG A 10 1.18 5.25 -0.96
CA ARG A 10 0.96 5.65 -2.36
C ARG A 10 0.61 7.14 -2.49
N MET A 11 -0.32 7.65 -1.68
CA MET A 11 -0.74 9.06 -1.73
C MET A 11 0.36 10.00 -1.23
N LEU A 12 1.22 9.55 -0.32
CA LEU A 12 2.42 10.29 0.05
C LEU A 12 3.38 10.44 -1.15
N ASN A 13 3.60 9.37 -1.92
CA ASN A 13 4.39 9.44 -3.16
C ASN A 13 3.77 10.39 -4.18
N GLU A 14 2.45 10.34 -4.38
CA GLU A 14 1.77 11.29 -5.28
C GLU A 14 1.90 12.74 -4.80
N TYR A 15 1.89 12.99 -3.48
CA TYR A 15 2.05 14.34 -2.94
C TYR A 15 3.47 14.88 -3.19
N VAL A 16 4.48 14.04 -2.96
CA VAL A 16 5.88 14.38 -3.24
C VAL A 16 6.08 14.69 -4.73
N TYR A 17 5.40 13.96 -5.62
CA TYR A 17 5.42 14.23 -7.05
C TYR A 17 4.66 15.51 -7.43
N CYS A 18 3.41 15.64 -7.00
CA CYS A 18 2.56 16.81 -7.22
C CYS A 18 1.45 16.91 -6.15
N PRO A 19 1.49 17.92 -5.26
CA PRO A 19 0.47 18.11 -4.23
C PRO A 19 -0.96 18.22 -4.78
N ARG A 20 -1.11 18.87 -5.96
CA ARG A 20 -2.41 19.01 -6.62
C ARG A 20 -2.96 17.66 -7.09
N LEU A 21 -2.11 16.79 -7.64
CA LEU A 21 -2.51 15.44 -8.07
C LEU A 21 -2.98 14.63 -6.86
N ALA A 22 -2.22 14.63 -5.77
CA ALA A 22 -2.59 13.94 -4.54
C ALA A 22 -3.92 14.44 -3.96
N TYR A 23 -4.17 15.75 -3.99
CA TYR A 23 -5.45 16.32 -3.54
C TYR A 23 -6.62 15.82 -4.38
N MET A 24 -6.52 15.88 -5.72
CA MET A 24 -7.56 15.38 -6.62
C MET A 24 -7.81 13.88 -6.37
N MET A 25 -6.76 13.07 -6.34
CA MET A 25 -6.87 11.62 -6.20
C MET A 25 -7.37 11.16 -4.82
N TRP A 26 -6.92 11.78 -3.73
CA TRP A 26 -7.20 11.30 -2.37
C TRP A 26 -8.33 12.07 -1.69
N VAL A 27 -8.26 13.40 -1.70
CA VAL A 27 -9.22 14.25 -0.98
C VAL A 27 -10.53 14.38 -1.77
N GLN A 28 -10.44 14.55 -3.10
CA GLN A 28 -11.63 14.62 -3.96
C GLN A 28 -12.06 13.27 -4.52
N GLY A 29 -11.23 12.23 -4.39
CA GLY A 29 -11.54 10.88 -4.88
C GLY A 29 -11.51 10.76 -6.41
N GLU A 30 -10.83 11.66 -7.10
CA GLU A 30 -10.71 11.69 -8.56
C GLU A 30 -9.60 10.75 -9.04
N PHE A 31 -9.95 9.51 -9.38
CA PHE A 31 -9.03 8.59 -10.04
C PHE A 31 -9.76 7.78 -11.12
N ALA A 32 -9.20 7.78 -12.33
CA ALA A 32 -9.67 6.97 -13.45
C ALA A 32 -8.55 6.01 -13.88
N HIS A 33 -8.91 4.75 -14.08
CA HIS A 33 -7.96 3.75 -14.54
C HIS A 33 -7.53 4.00 -15.99
N SER A 34 -6.21 4.04 -16.22
CA SER A 34 -5.62 3.91 -17.56
C SER A 34 -5.43 2.43 -17.93
N ALA A 35 -5.14 2.15 -19.21
CA ALA A 35 -4.77 0.82 -19.67
C ALA A 35 -3.62 0.20 -18.84
N ASP A 36 -2.59 1.00 -18.54
CA ASP A 36 -1.43 0.55 -17.74
C ASP A 36 -1.85 0.17 -16.31
N THR A 37 -2.73 0.95 -15.68
CA THR A 37 -3.20 0.63 -14.31
C THR A 37 -4.09 -0.61 -14.27
N VAL A 38 -4.86 -0.86 -15.33
CA VAL A 38 -5.67 -2.09 -15.46
C VAL A 38 -4.75 -3.29 -15.67
N GLU A 39 -3.77 -3.18 -16.56
CA GLU A 39 -2.79 -4.24 -16.79
C GLU A 39 -2.01 -4.57 -15.52
N GLY A 40 -1.58 -3.53 -14.77
CA GLY A 40 -0.93 -3.68 -13.48
C GLY A 40 -1.80 -4.46 -12.48
N ALA A 41 -3.08 -4.12 -12.35
CA ALA A 41 -4.01 -4.83 -11.48
C ALA A 41 -4.21 -6.30 -11.88
N ILE A 42 -4.27 -6.59 -13.20
CA ILE A 42 -4.36 -7.97 -13.69
C ILE A 42 -3.09 -8.76 -13.34
N LYS A 43 -1.91 -8.17 -13.52
CA LYS A 43 -0.62 -8.79 -13.17
C LYS A 43 -0.49 -9.04 -11.66
N HIS A 44 -0.95 -8.09 -10.82
CA HIS A 44 -0.89 -8.22 -9.36
C HIS A 44 -1.97 -9.14 -8.77
N LYS A 45 -3.02 -9.52 -9.51
CA LYS A 45 -4.15 -10.33 -9.02
C LYS A 45 -3.76 -11.56 -8.16
N ARG A 46 -2.69 -12.27 -8.52
CA ARG A 46 -2.19 -13.44 -7.76
C ARG A 46 -1.50 -13.03 -6.45
N VAL A 47 -0.77 -11.94 -6.48
CA VAL A 47 -0.06 -11.36 -5.32
C VAL A 47 -1.09 -10.75 -4.37
N ASP A 48 -2.05 -10.00 -4.91
CA ASP A 48 -3.11 -9.30 -4.18
C ASP A 48 -4.05 -10.18 -3.38
N LYS A 49 -4.24 -11.45 -3.82
CA LYS A 49 -4.98 -12.47 -3.05
C LYS A 49 -4.33 -12.77 -1.69
N GLY A 50 -3.06 -12.39 -1.53
CA GLY A 50 -2.26 -12.63 -0.35
C GLY A 50 -1.97 -14.09 -0.07
N GLY A 51 -1.71 -14.38 1.19
CA GLY A 51 -1.37 -15.69 1.71
C GLY A 51 0.11 -15.83 2.06
N GLY A 52 0.51 -17.06 2.37
CA GLY A 52 1.76 -17.32 3.07
C GLY A 52 1.64 -17.02 4.56
N LYS A 53 2.66 -17.42 5.32
CA LYS A 53 2.74 -17.12 6.75
C LYS A 53 3.85 -16.09 6.95
N LEU A 54 3.58 -15.11 7.81
CA LEU A 54 4.64 -14.26 8.33
C LEU A 54 5.62 -15.14 9.13
N PRO A 55 6.92 -14.82 9.11
CA PRO A 55 7.88 -15.52 9.94
C PRO A 55 7.51 -15.36 11.42
N ASP A 56 7.76 -16.40 12.20
CA ASP A 56 7.70 -16.29 13.66
C ASP A 56 8.82 -15.36 14.14
N LYS A 57 8.64 -14.73 15.31
CA LYS A 57 9.64 -13.81 15.88
C LYS A 57 11.01 -14.47 16.13
N ALA A 58 11.06 -15.79 16.17
CA ALA A 58 12.28 -16.60 16.34
C ALA A 58 12.81 -17.21 15.04
N ALA A 59 12.22 -16.86 13.88
CA ALA A 59 12.69 -17.29 12.57
C ALA A 59 14.09 -16.73 12.28
N ASN A 60 14.94 -17.53 11.63
CA ASN A 60 16.27 -17.10 11.23
C ASN A 60 16.19 -16.20 9.99
N GLU A 61 17.19 -15.34 9.75
CA GLU A 61 17.23 -14.49 8.54
C GLU A 61 17.26 -15.29 7.22
N GLU A 62 17.61 -16.57 7.29
CA GLU A 62 17.61 -17.51 6.16
C GLU A 62 16.21 -18.02 5.79
N ASP A 63 15.21 -17.83 6.66
CA ASP A 63 13.83 -18.22 6.40
C ASP A 63 13.23 -17.29 5.34
N ARG A 64 13.00 -17.84 4.15
CA ARG A 64 12.38 -17.09 3.05
C ARG A 64 11.00 -16.59 3.47
N ILE A 65 10.81 -15.27 3.39
CA ILE A 65 9.51 -14.64 3.57
C ILE A 65 8.59 -15.13 2.43
N HIS A 66 7.56 -15.88 2.78
CA HIS A 66 6.56 -16.42 1.84
C HIS A 66 5.23 -15.66 1.88
N ALA A 67 5.10 -14.68 2.78
CA ALA A 67 3.91 -13.84 2.91
C ALA A 67 3.83 -12.81 1.76
N ARG A 68 2.61 -12.55 1.31
CA ARG A 68 2.27 -11.57 0.26
C ARG A 68 1.04 -10.79 0.67
N SER A 69 0.86 -9.58 0.17
CA SER A 69 -0.25 -8.68 0.51
C SER A 69 -0.34 -8.37 2.02
N VAL A 70 0.78 -7.97 2.60
CA VAL A 70 0.88 -7.70 4.04
C VAL A 70 0.59 -6.22 4.31
N TYR A 71 -0.35 -5.92 5.19
CA TYR A 71 -0.55 -4.55 5.67
C TYR A 71 0.50 -4.20 6.73
N LEU A 72 1.16 -3.06 6.56
CA LEU A 72 2.07 -2.47 7.52
C LEU A 72 1.67 -1.02 7.78
N SER A 73 1.51 -0.66 9.05
CA SER A 73 1.03 0.67 9.46
C SER A 73 1.87 1.21 10.62
N SER A 74 1.98 2.54 10.69
CA SER A 74 2.61 3.25 11.79
C SER A 74 1.74 4.42 12.21
N GLU A 75 1.17 4.35 13.42
CA GLU A 75 0.36 5.43 14.00
C GLU A 75 1.23 6.66 14.31
N MET A 76 2.46 6.45 14.80
CA MET A 76 3.41 7.53 15.10
C MET A 76 3.73 8.36 13.85
N LEU A 77 3.88 7.72 12.69
CA LEU A 77 4.15 8.40 11.42
C LEU A 77 2.85 8.79 10.68
N GLY A 78 1.70 8.28 11.11
CA GLY A 78 0.41 8.53 10.46
C GLY A 78 0.27 7.88 9.07
N ILE A 79 0.93 6.75 8.80
CA ILE A 79 0.94 6.13 7.46
C ILE A 79 0.53 4.64 7.47
N THR A 80 0.04 4.17 6.32
CA THR A 80 -0.29 2.76 6.07
C THR A 80 0.07 2.33 4.65
N ALA A 81 0.45 1.07 4.47
CA ALA A 81 0.73 0.49 3.17
C ALA A 81 0.34 -0.99 3.12
N LYS A 82 0.06 -1.48 1.91
CA LYS A 82 0.02 -2.90 1.59
C LYS A 82 1.30 -3.22 0.82
N ILE A 83 2.12 -4.09 1.39
CA ILE A 83 3.33 -4.61 0.76
C ILE A 83 2.93 -5.80 -0.09
N ASP A 84 3.44 -5.87 -1.32
CA ASP A 84 3.20 -6.96 -2.27
C ASP A 84 3.53 -8.34 -1.68
#